data_AF-A0A852SQM1-F1
#
_entry.id   AF-A0A852SQM1-F1
#
_cell.length_a   1.000
_cell.length_b   1.000
_cell.length_c   1.000
_cell.angle_alpha   90.00
_cell.angle_beta   90.00
_cell.angle_gamma   90.00
#
_symmetry.space_group_name_H-M   'P 1'
#
loop_
_entity.id
_entity.type
_entity.pdbx_description
1 polymer ?
#
loop_
_entity_poly.entity_id
_entity_poly.type
_entity_poly.pdbx_seq_one_letter_code
_entity_poly.pdbx_strand_id
1 'polypeptide(L)'
;MRRAILWVLTALAAAIGGWSMIWPAQWYATFPDGVADGMLGQWILADGPFNEHLIRDVGAMYLALAGAGVVAALSTSVTAMRAVGVAWIVFSAPHLFYHLLHLHGLDAVDAVVEPISLALTVVLPVPLLFPARSRPRSRAHTRTAPADSHAVTLEGSPS
;
A
#
# COMPACT_ATOMS: atom_id res chain seq x y z
N MET A 1 -7.87 0.34 -8.23
CA MET A 1 -7.35 1.29 -7.21
C MET A 1 -6.59 0.59 -6.09
N ARG A 2 -7.21 -0.26 -5.25
CA ARG A 2 -6.48 -0.87 -4.10
C ARG A 2 -5.28 -1.73 -4.43
N ARG A 3 -5.38 -2.56 -5.48
CA ARG A 3 -4.23 -3.33 -5.96
C ARG A 3 -3.09 -2.41 -6.41
N ALA A 4 -3.42 -1.29 -7.06
CA ALA A 4 -2.41 -0.30 -7.45
C ALA A 4 -1.78 0.37 -6.22
N ILE A 5 -2.60 0.79 -5.24
CA ILE A 5 -2.11 1.32 -3.95
C ILE A 5 -1.18 0.32 -3.26
N LEU A 6 -1.59 -0.95 -3.18
CA LEU A 6 -0.78 -2.00 -2.58
C LEU A 6 0.55 -2.16 -3.31
N TRP A 7 0.54 -2.20 -4.65
CA TRP A 7 1.78 -2.28 -5.43
C TRP A 7 2.68 -1.05 -5.25
N VAL A 8 2.10 0.15 -5.18
CA VAL A 8 2.86 1.39 -4.90
C VAL A 8 3.53 1.31 -3.53
N LEU A 9 2.80 0.93 -2.49
CA LEU A 9 3.34 0.76 -1.14
C LEU A 9 4.43 -0.33 -1.12
N THR A 10 4.19 -1.48 -1.75
CA THR A 10 5.17 -2.58 -1.86
C THR A 10 6.45 -2.12 -2.55
N ALA A 11 6.34 -1.38 -3.66
CA ALA A 11 7.49 -0.87 -4.40
C ALA A 11 8.28 0.16 -3.58
N LEU A 12 7.58 1.08 -2.90
CA LEU A 12 8.18 2.05 -1.99
C LEU A 12 8.98 1.34 -0.89
N ALA A 13 8.37 0.37 -0.22
CA ALA A 13 9.04 -0.41 0.82
C ALA A 13 10.22 -1.21 0.29
N ALA A 14 10.14 -1.80 -0.90
CA ALA A 14 11.26 -2.51 -1.51
C ALA A 14 12.42 -1.55 -1.84
N ALA A 15 12.14 -0.35 -2.34
CA ALA A 15 13.15 0.64 -2.68
C ALA A 15 13.86 1.17 -1.42
N ILE A 16 13.10 1.65 -0.44
CA ILE A 16 13.61 2.16 0.84
C ILE A 16 14.35 1.06 1.59
N GLY A 17 13.74 -0.11 1.72
CA GLY A 17 14.29 -1.24 2.46
C GLY A 17 15.53 -1.82 1.82
N GLY A 18 15.54 -1.98 0.49
CA GLY A 18 16.69 -2.48 -0.24
C GLY A 18 17.89 -1.54 -0.14
N TRP A 19 17.67 -0.24 -0.31
CA TRP A 19 18.75 0.74 -0.24
C TRP A 19 19.35 0.85 1.17
N SER A 20 18.52 1.04 2.21
CA SER A 20 19.00 1.11 3.60
C SER A 20 19.66 -0.19 4.08
N MET A 21 19.20 -1.36 3.60
CA MET A 21 19.79 -2.66 3.97
C MET A 21 21.13 -2.93 3.30
N ILE A 22 21.26 -2.60 2.00
CA ILE A 22 22.45 -2.94 1.20
C ILE A 22 23.54 -1.85 1.31
N TRP A 23 23.15 -0.58 1.33
CA TRP A 23 24.07 0.57 1.38
C TRP A 23 23.73 1.54 2.53
N PRO A 24 23.81 1.10 3.80
CA PRO A 24 23.36 1.89 4.95
C PRO A 24 24.10 3.23 5.10
N ALA A 25 25.40 3.28 4.83
CA ALA A 25 26.20 4.51 4.93
C ALA A 25 25.81 5.55 3.88
N GLN A 26 25.55 5.11 2.64
CA GLN A 26 25.15 6.02 1.58
C GLN A 26 23.69 6.46 1.74
N TRP A 27 22.80 5.55 2.18
CA TRP A 27 21.44 5.90 2.59
C TRP A 27 21.43 6.99 3.66
N TYR A 28 22.18 6.80 4.75
CA TYR A 28 22.32 7.79 5.82
C TYR A 28 22.79 9.15 5.31
N ALA A 29 23.80 9.16 4.44
CA ALA A 29 24.41 10.39 3.98
C ALA A 29 23.60 11.14 2.91
N THR A 30 22.63 10.51 2.26
CA THR A 30 22.01 11.10 1.05
C THR A 30 20.50 10.96 0.99
N PHE A 31 19.84 10.35 1.97
CA PHE A 31 18.38 10.25 1.91
C PHE A 31 17.71 11.58 2.34
N PRO A 32 16.68 12.06 1.62
CA PRO A 32 16.20 11.62 0.31
C PRO A 32 16.87 12.33 -0.88
N ASP A 33 17.83 13.23 -0.65
CA ASP A 33 18.59 13.96 -1.68
C ASP A 33 19.00 13.11 -2.90
N GLY A 34 19.55 11.91 -2.69
CA GLY A 34 19.98 11.00 -3.76
C GLY A 34 18.84 10.44 -4.63
N VAL A 35 17.57 10.61 -4.22
CA VAL A 35 16.36 10.30 -5.01
C VAL A 35 15.70 11.57 -5.56
N ALA A 36 15.97 12.73 -4.94
CA ALA A 36 15.41 14.02 -5.29
C ALA A 36 16.39 14.88 -6.10
N ASP A 37 17.51 14.32 -6.57
CA ASP A 37 18.52 14.94 -7.42
C ASP A 37 18.99 16.33 -6.94
N GLY A 38 19.25 16.51 -5.63
CA GLY A 38 19.68 17.81 -5.10
C GLY A 38 18.56 18.70 -4.55
N MET A 39 17.28 18.32 -4.74
CA MET A 39 16.14 19.19 -4.41
C MET A 39 15.72 19.16 -2.93
N LEU A 40 16.19 18.18 -2.17
CA LEU A 40 15.86 18.00 -0.74
C LEU A 40 17.14 17.80 0.06
N GLY A 41 17.13 18.17 1.34
CA GLY A 41 18.26 17.96 2.23
C GLY A 41 18.48 16.50 2.62
N GLN A 42 19.45 16.28 3.49
CA GLN A 42 19.81 14.96 4.01
C GLN A 42 19.12 14.72 5.35
N TRP A 43 17.86 14.27 5.32
CA TRP A 43 16.99 14.23 6.51
C TRP A 43 17.55 13.36 7.64
N ILE A 44 18.14 12.20 7.31
CA ILE A 44 18.65 11.26 8.32
C ILE A 44 19.86 11.85 9.08
N LEU A 45 20.67 12.67 8.40
CA LEU A 45 21.83 13.32 9.02
C LEU A 45 21.42 14.31 10.12
N ALA A 46 20.22 14.89 10.03
CA ALA A 46 19.70 15.80 11.04
C ALA A 46 19.28 15.07 12.35
N ASP A 47 18.93 13.78 12.26
CA ASP A 47 18.35 13.02 13.38
C ASP A 47 19.38 12.42 14.35
N GLY A 48 20.66 12.38 13.99
CA GLY A 48 21.72 11.94 14.89
C GLY A 48 22.87 11.19 14.20
N PRO A 49 23.84 10.69 14.98
CA PRO A 49 25.01 10.02 14.43
C PRO A 49 24.68 8.68 13.76
N PHE A 50 25.50 8.31 12.77
CA PHE A 50 25.36 7.05 12.03
C PHE A 50 25.35 5.82 12.97
N ASN A 51 24.32 4.99 12.81
CA ASN A 51 24.20 3.70 13.47
C ASN A 51 23.78 2.65 12.43
N GLU A 52 24.74 1.85 11.98
CA GLU A 52 24.51 0.85 10.92
C GLU A 52 23.44 -0.18 11.31
N HIS A 53 23.44 -0.62 12.57
CA HIS A 53 22.48 -1.62 13.04
C HIS A 53 21.06 -1.08 12.94
N LEU A 54 20.83 0.14 13.45
CA LEU A 54 19.52 0.79 13.40
C LEU A 54 19.05 1.01 11.95
N ILE A 55 19.93 1.45 11.06
CA ILE A 55 19.59 1.67 9.65
C ILE A 55 19.21 0.36 8.96
N ARG A 56 19.95 -0.73 9.22
CA ARG A 56 19.63 -2.05 8.68
C ARG A 56 18.34 -2.61 9.27
N ASP A 57 18.03 -2.34 10.54
CA ASP A 57 16.76 -2.73 11.15
C ASP A 57 15.58 -2.01 10.48
N VAL A 58 15.71 -0.70 10.20
CA VAL A 58 14.74 0.05 9.39
C VAL A 58 14.62 -0.56 8.00
N GLY A 59 15.75 -0.91 7.36
CA GLY A 59 15.74 -1.55 6.06
C GLY A 59 15.04 -2.91 6.07
N ALA A 60 15.33 -3.75 7.05
CA ALA A 60 14.68 -5.04 7.26
C ALA A 60 13.18 -4.89 7.54
N MET A 61 12.76 -3.88 8.29
CA MET A 61 11.35 -3.53 8.50
C MET A 61 10.68 -3.26 7.14
N TYR A 62 11.19 -2.33 6.35
CA TYR A 62 10.61 -2.03 5.04
C TYR A 62 10.60 -3.25 4.11
N LEU A 63 11.67 -4.06 4.09
CA LEU A 63 11.69 -5.31 3.32
C LEU A 63 10.62 -6.31 3.79
N ALA A 64 10.31 -6.37 5.09
CA ALA A 64 9.21 -7.19 5.60
C ALA A 64 7.83 -6.68 5.13
N LEU A 65 7.60 -5.36 5.11
CA LEU A 65 6.39 -4.77 4.51
C LEU A 65 6.29 -5.09 3.02
N ALA A 66 7.41 -5.02 2.28
CA ALA A 66 7.44 -5.36 0.87
C ALA A 66 7.10 -6.84 0.65
N GLY A 67 7.72 -7.76 1.40
CA GLY A 67 7.43 -9.19 1.33
C GLY A 67 5.95 -9.51 1.61
N ALA A 68 5.41 -8.96 2.70
CA ALA A 68 4.00 -9.12 3.04
C ALA A 68 3.08 -8.50 1.96
N GLY A 69 3.48 -7.36 1.40
CA GLY A 69 2.80 -6.67 0.31
C GLY A 69 2.74 -7.51 -0.98
N VAL A 70 3.84 -8.15 -1.37
CA VAL A 70 3.89 -9.09 -2.50
C VAL A 70 2.93 -10.25 -2.27
N VAL A 71 2.99 -10.89 -1.09
CA VAL A 71 2.08 -12.00 -0.73
C VAL A 71 0.62 -11.55 -0.81
N ALA A 72 0.28 -10.38 -0.24
CA ALA A 72 -1.08 -9.85 -0.30
C ALA A 72 -1.52 -9.48 -1.73
N ALA A 73 -0.60 -9.01 -2.57
CA ALA A 73 -0.91 -8.62 -3.96
C ALA A 73 -1.15 -9.82 -4.87
N LEU A 74 -0.38 -10.90 -4.67
CA LEU A 74 -0.54 -12.18 -5.35
C LEU A 74 -1.74 -12.98 -4.81
N SER A 75 -2.17 -12.69 -3.58
CA SER A 75 -3.39 -13.26 -2.99
C SER A 75 -4.68 -12.64 -3.54
N THR A 76 -5.78 -13.39 -3.43
CA THR A 76 -7.15 -12.87 -3.57
C THR A 76 -7.79 -12.51 -2.22
N SER A 77 -7.05 -12.69 -1.11
CA SER A 77 -7.53 -12.48 0.25
C SER A 77 -7.63 -11.01 0.62
N VAL A 78 -8.85 -10.55 0.92
CA VAL A 78 -9.09 -9.23 1.52
C VAL A 78 -8.41 -9.11 2.88
N THR A 79 -8.34 -10.20 3.65
CA THR A 79 -7.69 -10.22 4.97
C THR A 79 -6.19 -9.96 4.85
N ALA A 80 -5.52 -10.52 3.83
CA ALA A 80 -4.10 -10.25 3.60
C ALA A 80 -3.85 -8.77 3.27
N MET A 81 -4.67 -8.17 2.40
CA MET A 81 -4.56 -6.73 2.09
C MET A 81 -4.80 -5.86 3.33
N ARG A 82 -5.78 -6.21 4.17
CA ARG A 82 -6.05 -5.51 5.43
C ARG A 82 -4.88 -5.60 6.39
N ALA A 83 -4.31 -6.79 6.56
CA ALA A 83 -3.16 -7.00 7.43
C ALA A 83 -1.96 -6.12 7.02
N VAL A 84 -1.66 -6.07 5.71
CA VAL A 84 -0.62 -5.16 5.19
C VAL A 84 -0.98 -3.69 5.43
N GLY A 85 -2.22 -3.29 5.19
CA GLY A 85 -2.67 -1.92 5.46
C GLY A 85 -2.55 -1.52 6.93
N VAL A 86 -2.89 -2.43 7.86
CA VAL A 86 -2.70 -2.22 9.30
C VAL A 86 -1.22 -2.13 9.65
N ALA A 87 -0.39 -3.02 9.13
CA ALA A 87 1.05 -3.01 9.40
C ALA A 87 1.71 -1.69 8.98
N TRP A 88 1.36 -1.17 7.79
CA TRP A 88 1.80 0.15 7.35
C TRP A 88 1.38 1.24 8.34
N ILE A 89 0.12 1.31 8.74
CA ILE A 89 -0.36 2.37 9.63
C ILE A 89 0.31 2.29 11.02
N VAL A 90 0.46 1.08 11.56
CA VAL A 90 1.08 0.87 12.87
C VAL A 90 2.56 1.27 12.88
N PHE A 91 3.27 1.06 11.77
CA PHE A 91 4.65 1.53 11.63
C PHE A 91 4.71 3.04 11.34
N SER A 92 3.95 3.52 10.37
CA SER A 92 4.04 4.88 9.84
C SER A 92 3.50 5.93 10.79
N ALA A 93 2.47 5.64 11.59
CA ALA A 93 1.87 6.66 12.45
C ALA A 93 2.80 7.10 13.61
N PRO A 94 3.43 6.20 14.37
CA PRO A 94 4.44 6.58 15.35
C PRO A 94 5.65 7.28 14.71
N HIS A 95 6.07 6.82 13.53
CA HIS A 95 7.19 7.40 12.79
C HIS A 95 6.89 8.85 12.36
N LEU A 96 5.73 9.11 11.75
CA LEU A 96 5.27 10.47 11.45
C LEU A 96 5.19 11.34 12.71
N PHE A 97 4.65 10.79 13.80
CA PHE A 97 4.54 11.53 15.06
C PHE A 97 5.92 11.95 15.60
N TYR A 98 6.92 11.07 15.51
CA TYR A 98 8.30 11.43 15.87
C TYR A 98 8.80 12.61 15.04
N HIS A 99 8.74 12.54 13.70
CA HIS A 99 9.26 13.61 12.83
C HIS A 99 8.53 14.94 13.03
N LEU A 100 7.22 14.93 13.26
CA LEU A 100 6.46 16.14 13.60
C LEU A 100 6.98 16.86 14.85
N LEU A 101 7.63 16.13 15.77
CA LEU A 101 8.26 16.68 16.98
C LEU A 101 9.75 17.01 16.79
N HIS A 102 10.37 16.59 15.68
CA HIS A 102 11.82 16.67 15.45
C HIS A 102 12.20 17.43 14.16
N LEU A 103 11.41 18.41 13.74
CA LEU A 103 11.70 19.23 12.55
C LEU A 103 12.89 20.20 12.70
N HIS A 104 13.57 20.20 13.84
CA HIS A 104 14.69 21.10 14.11
C HIS A 104 15.91 20.67 13.30
N GLY A 105 16.63 21.63 12.71
CA GLY A 105 17.80 21.33 11.88
C GLY A 105 17.48 21.08 10.39
N LEU A 106 16.21 20.92 10.04
CA LEU A 106 15.75 20.93 8.66
C LEU A 106 15.58 22.36 8.14
N ASP A 107 15.74 22.55 6.84
CA ASP A 107 15.33 23.79 6.19
C ASP A 107 13.80 23.88 6.06
N ALA A 108 13.29 25.02 5.61
CA ALA A 108 11.84 25.25 5.54
C ALA A 108 11.12 24.34 4.53
N VAL A 109 11.81 23.91 3.46
CA VAL A 109 11.23 23.02 2.45
C VAL A 109 11.17 21.61 3.00
N ASP A 110 12.27 21.12 3.56
CA ASP A 110 12.37 19.80 4.18
C ASP A 110 11.39 19.64 5.34
N ALA A 111 11.26 20.67 6.20
CA ALA A 111 10.32 20.67 7.32
C ALA A 111 8.83 20.58 6.90
N VAL A 112 8.52 20.76 5.62
CA VAL A 112 7.18 20.55 5.04
C VAL A 112 7.12 19.25 4.26
N VAL A 113 8.10 19.00 3.41
CA VAL A 113 8.11 17.85 2.49
C VAL A 113 8.28 16.53 3.26
N GLU A 114 9.09 16.48 4.31
CA GLU A 114 9.28 15.28 5.12
C GLU A 114 7.98 14.83 5.79
N PRO A 115 7.28 15.67 6.60
CA PRO A 115 6.00 15.28 7.20
C PRO A 115 4.92 14.89 6.19
N ILE A 116 4.85 15.58 5.04
CA ILE A 116 3.88 15.22 3.99
C ILE A 116 4.21 13.84 3.42
N SER A 117 5.48 13.56 3.13
CA SER A 117 5.94 12.27 2.62
C SER A 117 5.59 11.14 3.60
N LEU A 118 5.84 11.36 4.90
CA LEU A 118 5.49 10.41 5.96
C LEU A 118 3.97 10.25 6.12
N ALA A 119 3.20 11.33 6.05
CA ALA A 119 1.75 11.28 6.13
C ALA A 119 1.12 10.47 4.98
N LEU A 120 1.70 10.50 3.79
CA LEU A 120 1.26 9.65 2.67
C LEU A 120 1.37 8.16 3.01
N THR A 121 2.41 7.74 3.74
CA THR A 121 2.56 6.34 4.17
C THR A 121 1.50 5.91 5.21
N VAL A 122 0.88 6.86 5.91
CA VAL A 122 -0.27 6.62 6.80
C VAL A 122 -1.59 6.60 6.04
N VAL A 123 -1.79 7.54 5.10
CA VAL A 123 -3.07 7.74 4.41
C VAL A 123 -3.28 6.74 3.27
N LEU A 124 -2.26 6.46 2.46
CA LEU A 124 -2.34 5.54 1.33
C LEU A 124 -2.80 4.12 1.68
N PRO A 125 -2.43 3.49 2.82
CA PRO A 125 -2.94 2.16 3.17
C PRO A 125 -4.40 2.15 3.65
N VAL A 126 -5.00 3.29 4.03
CA VAL A 126 -6.38 3.36 4.58
C VAL A 126 -7.42 2.69 3.65
N PRO A 127 -7.43 2.90 2.33
CA PRO A 127 -8.36 2.21 1.43
C PRO A 127 -8.24 0.68 1.42
N LEU A 128 -7.10 0.10 1.85
CA LEU A 128 -6.91 -1.34 1.97
C LEU A 128 -7.71 -1.96 3.13
N LEU A 129 -8.09 -1.14 4.12
CA LEU A 129 -8.84 -1.60 5.29
C LEU A 129 -10.31 -1.92 4.98
N PHE A 130 -10.88 -1.26 3.98
CA PHE A 130 -12.29 -1.38 3.64
C PHE A 130 -12.53 -2.47 2.60
N PRO A 131 -13.75 -3.02 2.42
CA PRO A 131 -14.09 -3.94 1.33
C PRO A 131 -14.36 -3.21 0.01
N ALA A 132 -14.10 -3.83 -1.15
CA ALA A 132 -14.17 -3.12 -2.43
C ALA A 132 -15.63 -2.70 -2.65
N ARG A 133 -15.86 -1.44 -3.07
CA ARG A 133 -17.23 -1.02 -3.39
C ARG A 133 -17.73 -1.91 -4.51
N SER A 134 -18.69 -2.78 -4.19
CA SER A 134 -19.44 -3.53 -5.18
C SER A 134 -20.07 -2.52 -6.13
N ARG A 135 -19.63 -2.50 -7.40
CA ARG A 135 -20.42 -1.81 -8.41
C ARG A 135 -21.80 -2.46 -8.38
N PRO A 136 -22.90 -1.68 -8.31
CA PRO A 136 -24.22 -2.24 -8.51
C PRO A 136 -24.16 -3.01 -9.82
N ARG A 137 -24.30 -4.35 -9.76
CA ARG A 137 -24.62 -5.10 -10.96
C ARG A 137 -25.91 -4.45 -11.44
N SER A 138 -25.88 -3.71 -12.55
CA SER A 138 -27.10 -3.44 -13.30
C SER A 138 -27.80 -4.78 -13.36
N ARG A 139 -28.94 -4.88 -12.66
CA ARG A 139 -29.87 -5.98 -12.82
C ARG A 139 -30.21 -5.94 -14.30
N ALA A 140 -29.47 -6.68 -15.11
CA ALA A 140 -29.87 -7.04 -16.46
C ALA A 140 -31.13 -7.87 -16.26
N HIS A 141 -32.24 -7.14 -16.21
CA HIS A 141 -33.59 -7.52 -16.59
C HIS A 141 -33.74 -9.02 -16.81
N THR A 142 -33.99 -9.76 -15.73
CA THR A 142 -34.57 -11.09 -15.86
C THR A 142 -36.06 -10.91 -16.08
N ARG A 143 -36.54 -11.52 -17.17
CA ARG A 143 -37.84 -12.20 -17.36
C ARG A 143 -38.57 -11.65 -18.58
N THR A 144 -38.60 -12.39 -19.68
CA THR A 144 -39.58 -13.48 -19.83
C THR A 144 -38.99 -14.80 -20.32
N ALA A 145 -39.26 -15.86 -19.56
CA ALA A 145 -39.11 -17.26 -19.98
C ALA A 145 -40.24 -17.65 -20.96
N PRO A 146 -40.07 -18.74 -21.73
CA PRO A 146 -41.01 -19.17 -22.76
C PRO A 146 -42.30 -19.72 -22.13
N ALA A 147 -43.45 -19.46 -22.76
CA ALA A 147 -44.70 -20.11 -22.41
C ALA A 147 -44.65 -21.59 -22.82
N ASP A 148 -44.84 -22.47 -21.85
CA ASP A 148 -45.14 -23.89 -22.05
C ASP A 148 -46.42 -24.03 -22.89
N SER A 149 -46.33 -24.75 -24.01
CA SER A 149 -47.49 -25.34 -24.68
C SER A 149 -47.39 -26.86 -24.57
N HIS A 150 -47.85 -27.40 -23.44
CA HIS A 150 -48.27 -28.79 -23.36
C HIS A 150 -49.60 -28.94 -24.10
N ALA A 151 -49.57 -29.62 -25.26
CA ALA A 151 -50.76 -30.21 -25.87
C ALA A 151 -50.42 -31.66 -26.26
N VAL A 152 -50.59 -32.56 -25.29
CA VAL A 152 -50.72 -34.00 -25.54
C VAL A 152 -52.21 -34.31 -25.42
N THR A 153 -52.82 -34.70 -26.53
CA THR A 153 -54.04 -35.52 -26.53
C THR A 153 -53.83 -36.60 -27.57
N LEU A 154 -53.73 -37.84 -27.11
CA LEU A 154 -53.69 -39.05 -27.90
C LEU A 154 -55.13 -39.52 -28.19
N GLU A 155 -55.24 -40.26 -29.31
CA GLU A 155 -56.22 -41.29 -29.64
C GLU A 155 -57.66 -40.93 -30.06
N GLY A 156 -58.02 -41.42 -31.25
CA GLY A 156 -59.39 -41.67 -31.67
C GLY A 156 -59.59 -41.67 -33.19
N SER A 157 -59.31 -42.79 -33.88
CA SER A 157 -59.82 -43.04 -35.23
C SER A 157 -60.28 -44.50 -35.36
N PRO A 158 -61.57 -44.76 -35.60
CA PRO A 158 -62.06 -46.04 -36.09
C PRO A 158 -62.34 -46.02 -37.60
N SER A 159 -62.15 -47.23 -38.17
CA SER A 159 -62.49 -47.76 -39.51
C SER A 159 -61.84 -47.13 -40.74
#